data_AF-A0A822FYD2-F1
#
_entry.id   AF-A0A822FYD2-F1
#
_cell.length_a   1.000
_cell.length_b   1.000
_cell.length_c   1.000
_cell.angle_alpha   90.00
_cell.angle_beta   90.00
_cell.angle_gamma   90.00
#
_symmetry.space_group_name_H-M   'P 1'
#
loop_
_entity.id
_entity.type
_entity.pdbx_description
1 polymer ?
#
loop_
_entity_poly.entity_id
_entity_poly.type
_entity_poly.pdbx_seq_one_letter_code
_entity_poly.pdbx_strand_id
1 'polypeptide(L)'
;MAGSAKENLTQFEKANHIQEITAADESYAYDAAVQQGILQNRSWLQNPNYFKRCKISALFLLKLVMHARSGGTLEVRGMLLGKIDSKNMIVIDSFALPVEGTGENFISKY
;
A
#
# COMPACT_ATOMS: atom_id res chain seq x y z
N MET A 1 -21.90 21.68 -7.59
CA MET A 1 -21.82 21.98 -6.15
C MET A 1 -21.01 20.88 -5.49
N ALA A 2 -20.01 21.19 -4.68
CA ALA A 2 -19.30 20.17 -3.93
C ALA A 2 -20.26 19.58 -2.88
N GLY A 3 -20.48 18.26 -2.88
CA GLY A 3 -21.21 17.58 -1.82
C GLY A 3 -20.48 17.68 -0.48
N SER A 4 -21.14 17.34 0.61
CA SER A 4 -20.51 17.30 1.93
C SER A 4 -19.32 16.32 1.95
N ALA A 5 -18.37 16.52 2.86
CA ALA A 5 -17.19 15.65 2.98
C ALA A 5 -17.57 14.17 3.14
N LYS A 6 -18.65 13.88 3.89
CA LYS A 6 -19.16 12.53 4.11
C LYS A 6 -19.73 11.90 2.84
N GLU A 7 -20.48 12.66 2.04
CA GLU A 7 -21.00 12.20 0.76
C GLU A 7 -19.86 11.89 -0.21
N ASN A 8 -18.85 12.78 -0.29
CA ASN A 8 -17.70 12.57 -1.16
C ASN A 8 -16.88 11.34 -0.75
N LEU A 9 -16.70 11.10 0.56
CA LEU A 9 -16.05 9.89 1.07
C LEU A 9 -16.83 8.62 0.68
N THR A 10 -18.16 8.65 0.86
CA THR A 10 -19.02 7.52 0.50
C THR A 10 -18.92 7.20 -1.00
N GLN A 11 -18.86 8.23 -1.85
CA GLN A 11 -18.69 8.04 -3.29
C GLN A 11 -17.30 7.49 -3.63
N PHE A 12 -16.25 7.98 -2.96
CA PHE A 12 -14.89 7.46 -3.12
C PHE A 12 -14.79 5.98 -2.75
N GLU A 13 -15.35 5.57 -1.62
CA GLU A 13 -15.35 4.17 -1.18
C GLU A 13 -16.08 3.26 -2.17
N LYS A 14 -17.26 3.69 -2.64
CA LYS A 14 -18.04 2.96 -3.65
C LYS A 14 -17.31 2.84 -4.98
N ALA A 15 -16.74 3.94 -5.46
CA ALA A 15 -16.03 3.98 -6.74
C ALA A 15 -14.76 3.12 -6.76
N ASN A 16 -14.12 2.93 -5.60
CA ASN A 16 -12.93 2.09 -5.45
C ASN A 16 -13.24 0.70 -4.91
N HIS A 17 -14.52 0.33 -4.80
CA HIS A 17 -14.97 -0.96 -4.28
C HIS A 17 -14.33 -1.31 -2.92
N ILE A 18 -14.17 -0.32 -2.04
CA ILE A 18 -13.58 -0.50 -0.72
C ILE A 18 -14.51 -1.38 0.11
N GLN A 19 -13.93 -2.43 0.70
CA GLN A 19 -14.64 -3.38 1.54
C GLN A 19 -14.32 -3.10 2.99
N GLU A 20 -15.34 -3.04 3.84
CA GLU A 20 -15.15 -3.00 5.28
C GLU A 20 -14.63 -4.35 5.76
N ILE A 21 -13.59 -4.28 6.59
CA ILE A 21 -12.99 -5.43 7.25
C ILE A 21 -13.83 -5.69 8.49
N THR A 22 -14.49 -6.84 8.55
CA THR A 22 -15.27 -7.21 9.74
C THR A 22 -14.35 -7.53 10.91
N ALA A 23 -14.85 -7.49 12.15
CA ALA A 23 -14.05 -7.85 13.34
C ALA A 23 -13.53 -9.31 13.31
N ALA A 24 -14.11 -10.18 12.48
CA ALA A 24 -13.66 -11.56 12.26
C ALA A 24 -12.53 -11.66 11.21
N ASP A 25 -12.22 -10.58 10.50
CA ASP A 25 -11.21 -10.58 9.45
C ASP A 25 -9.84 -10.25 10.04
N GLU A 26 -9.11 -11.31 10.40
CA GLU A 26 -7.74 -11.27 10.92
C GLU A 26 -6.70 -10.86 9.86
N SER A 27 -7.11 -10.49 8.63
CA SER A 27 -6.19 -10.11 7.54
C SER A 27 -5.19 -9.03 7.94
N TYR A 28 -5.54 -8.15 8.89
CA TYR A 28 -4.66 -7.07 9.38
C TYR A 28 -3.99 -7.38 10.72
N ALA A 29 -4.32 -8.48 11.40
CA ALA A 29 -3.66 -8.89 12.63
C ALA A 29 -2.16 -9.16 12.35
N TYR A 30 -1.28 -8.59 13.17
CA TYR A 30 0.17 -8.72 12.96
C TYR A 30 0.75 -9.72 13.95
N ASP A 31 1.36 -10.77 13.43
CA ASP A 31 2.16 -11.73 14.19
C ASP A 31 3.62 -11.66 13.71
N ALA A 32 4.49 -11.20 14.60
CA ALA A 32 5.91 -11.00 14.30
C ALA A 32 6.64 -12.32 13.99
N ALA A 33 6.31 -13.40 14.69
CA ALA A 33 6.96 -14.70 14.52
C ALA A 33 6.58 -15.31 13.17
N VAL A 34 5.29 -15.22 12.80
CA VAL A 34 4.81 -15.66 11.48
C VAL A 34 5.49 -14.86 10.36
N GLN A 35 5.55 -13.53 10.49
CA GLN A 35 6.21 -12.69 9.48
C GLN A 35 7.71 -13.01 9.35
N GLN A 36 8.40 -13.21 10.47
CA GLN A 36 9.81 -13.58 10.45
C GLN A 36 10.04 -14.91 9.73
N GLY A 37 9.19 -15.93 9.96
CA GLY A 37 9.27 -17.20 9.25
C GLY A 37 9.07 -17.04 7.74
N ILE A 38 8.11 -16.22 7.31
CA ILE A 38 7.88 -15.91 5.89
C ILE A 38 9.11 -15.23 5.28
N LEU A 39 9.69 -14.24 5.99
CA LEU A 39 10.87 -13.48 5.54
C LEU A 39 12.15 -14.31 5.50
N GLN A 40 12.26 -15.37 6.29
CA GLN A 40 13.37 -16.32 6.24
C GLN A 40 13.21 -17.30 5.08
N ASN A 41 12.00 -17.78 4.83
CA ASN A 41 11.71 -18.74 3.75
C ASN A 41 11.91 -18.15 2.35
N ARG A 42 11.62 -16.85 2.15
CA ARG A 42 11.87 -16.11 0.91
C ARG A 42 11.40 -16.83 -0.37
N SER A 43 10.22 -17.45 -0.32
CA SER A 43 9.71 -18.31 -1.41
C SER A 43 9.59 -17.59 -2.77
N TRP A 44 9.54 -16.26 -2.79
CA TRP A 44 9.59 -15.44 -4.01
C TRP A 44 10.92 -15.55 -4.77
N LEU A 45 12.02 -15.92 -4.12
CA LEU A 45 13.30 -16.15 -4.82
C LEU A 45 13.27 -17.38 -5.71
N GLN A 46 12.43 -18.37 -5.38
CA GLN A 46 12.29 -19.61 -6.16
C GLN A 46 11.27 -19.49 -7.28
N ASN A 47 10.34 -18.53 -7.17
CA ASN A 47 9.27 -18.34 -8.14
C ASN A 47 9.05 -16.85 -8.41
N PRO A 48 9.43 -16.34 -9.60
CA PRO A 48 9.20 -14.95 -9.99
C PRO A 48 7.73 -14.52 -9.91
N ASN A 49 6.79 -15.47 -10.03
CA ASN A 49 5.35 -15.25 -9.98
C ASN A 49 4.74 -15.65 -8.63
N TYR A 50 5.51 -15.62 -7.53
CA TYR A 50 5.05 -16.02 -6.19
C TYR A 50 3.85 -15.21 -5.72
N PHE A 51 3.94 -13.88 -5.81
CA PHE A 51 2.87 -12.98 -5.42
C PHE A 51 1.76 -12.97 -6.48
N LYS A 52 0.53 -13.19 -6.04
CA LYS A 52 -0.64 -13.27 -6.93
C LYS A 52 -1.61 -12.11 -6.76
N ARG A 53 -1.60 -11.46 -5.60
CA ARG A 53 -2.52 -10.36 -5.29
C ARG A 53 -1.82 -9.31 -4.42
N CYS A 54 -2.32 -8.09 -4.52
CA CYS A 54 -1.98 -6.98 -3.64
C CYS A 54 -3.27 -6.49 -2.99
N LYS A 55 -3.32 -6.48 -1.66
CA LYS A 55 -4.39 -5.83 -0.89
C LYS A 55 -3.84 -4.51 -0.38
N ILE A 56 -4.62 -3.43 -0.54
CA ILE A 56 -4.22 -2.10 -0.09
C ILE A 56 -5.29 -1.53 0.85
N SER A 57 -4.86 -0.83 1.90
CA SER A 57 -5.79 -0.13 2.78
C SER A 57 -6.34 1.14 2.13
N ALA A 58 -7.54 1.56 2.56
CA ALA A 58 -8.11 2.85 2.14
C ALA A 58 -7.22 4.04 2.54
N LEU A 59 -6.56 3.94 3.71
CA LEU A 59 -5.63 4.96 4.21
C LEU A 59 -4.42 5.12 3.27
N PHE A 60 -3.81 4.01 2.87
CA PHE A 60 -2.71 3.99 1.93
C PHE A 60 -3.12 4.64 0.61
N LEU A 61 -4.25 4.22 0.04
CA LEU A 61 -4.74 4.73 -1.24
C LEU A 61 -4.96 6.25 -1.18
N LEU A 62 -5.59 6.73 -0.11
CA LEU A 62 -5.84 8.15 0.07
C LEU A 62 -4.54 8.96 0.18
N LYS A 63 -3.58 8.51 1.01
CA LYS A 63 -2.27 9.16 1.14
C LYS A 63 -1.49 9.17 -0.17
N LEU A 64 -1.49 8.05 -0.90
CA LEU A 64 -0.82 7.93 -2.18
C LEU A 64 -1.40 8.92 -3.21
N VAL A 65 -2.73 8.98 -3.33
CA VAL A 65 -3.41 9.88 -4.27
C VAL A 65 -3.18 11.34 -3.90
N MET A 66 -3.22 11.69 -2.61
CA MET A 66 -2.90 13.05 -2.15
C MET A 66 -1.45 13.44 -2.47
N HIS A 67 -0.50 12.53 -2.23
CA HIS A 67 0.91 12.75 -2.54
C HIS A 67 1.14 12.92 -4.05
N ALA A 68 0.61 12.00 -4.86
CA ALA A 68 0.68 12.08 -6.32
C ALA A 68 0.08 13.37 -6.86
N ARG A 69 -1.09 13.79 -6.35
CA ARG A 69 -1.71 15.06 -6.73
C ARG A 69 -0.86 16.27 -6.34
N SER A 70 -0.21 16.23 -5.17
CA SER A 70 0.66 17.33 -4.71
C SER A 70 1.91 17.52 -5.56
N GLY A 71 2.37 16.46 -6.25
CA GLY A 71 3.49 16.51 -7.18
C GLY A 71 3.22 17.25 -8.50
N GLY A 72 1.95 17.53 -8.81
CA GLY A 72 1.58 18.19 -10.07
C GLY A 72 1.97 17.35 -11.28
N THR A 73 2.91 17.86 -12.08
CA THR A 73 3.43 17.16 -13.28
C THR A 73 4.74 16.42 -13.02
N LEU A 74 5.27 16.48 -11.80
CA LEU A 74 6.53 15.84 -11.44
C LEU A 74 6.29 14.42 -10.90
N GLU A 75 7.26 13.55 -11.15
CA GLU A 75 7.30 12.23 -10.52
C GLU A 75 7.48 12.38 -9.01
N VAL A 76 6.64 11.71 -8.23
CA VAL A 76 6.76 11.64 -6.78
C VAL A 76 7.19 10.25 -6.33
N ARG A 77 7.82 10.16 -5.15
CA ARG A 77 8.21 8.89 -4.55
C ARG A 77 7.76 8.76 -3.11
N GLY A 78 7.60 7.53 -2.69
CA GLY A 78 7.17 7.16 -1.35
C GLY A 78 7.60 5.75 -0.99
N MET A 79 7.55 5.45 0.29
CA MET A 79 7.77 4.11 0.81
C MET A 79 6.47 3.52 1.31
N LEU A 80 6.29 2.22 1.10
CA LEU A 80 5.09 1.48 1.49
C LEU A 80 5.38 0.66 2.75
N LEU A 81 4.44 0.68 3.67
CA LEU A 81 4.46 -0.11 4.91
C LEU A 81 3.40 -1.20 4.82
N GLY A 82 3.79 -2.43 5.15
CA GLY A 82 2.93 -3.58 4.93
C GLY A 82 3.51 -4.88 5.45
N LYS A 83 2.84 -5.98 5.09
CA LYS A 83 3.24 -7.34 5.45
C LYS A 83 2.98 -8.31 4.30
N ILE A 84 3.52 -9.52 4.42
CA ILE A 84 3.24 -10.62 3.49
C ILE A 84 2.24 -11.56 4.16
N ASP A 85 1.21 -11.95 3.42
CA ASP A 85 0.27 -12.97 3.84
C ASP A 85 0.14 -14.03 2.75
N SER A 86 0.79 -15.18 2.95
CA SER A 86 0.87 -16.25 1.96
C SER A 86 1.39 -15.71 0.61
N LYS A 87 0.58 -15.77 -0.46
CA LYS A 87 0.88 -15.25 -1.80
C LYS A 87 0.38 -13.83 -2.05
N ASN A 88 0.01 -13.10 -1.00
CA ASN A 88 -0.52 -11.75 -1.08
C ASN A 88 0.46 -10.75 -0.45
N MET A 89 0.62 -9.60 -1.11
CA MET A 89 1.22 -8.41 -0.50
C MET A 89 0.11 -7.59 0.13
N ILE A 90 0.28 -7.15 1.38
CA ILE A 90 -0.69 -6.31 2.08
C ILE A 90 -0.03 -4.98 2.39
N VAL A 91 -0.48 -3.90 1.75
CA VAL A 91 -0.03 -2.54 2.01
C VAL A 91 -1.00 -1.85 2.96
N ILE A 92 -0.49 -1.39 4.09
CA ILE A 92 -1.26 -0.82 5.19
C ILE A 92 -1.13 0.70 5.20
N ASP A 93 0.07 1.23 4.93
CA ASP A 93 0.31 2.67 4.96
C ASP A 93 1.43 3.08 3.99
N SER A 94 1.63 4.38 3.81
CA SER A 94 2.76 4.95 3.09
C SER A 94 3.21 6.29 3.66
N PHE A 95 4.42 6.68 3.27
CA PHE A 95 4.95 8.01 3.50
C PHE A 95 5.70 8.53 2.28
N ALA A 96 5.59 9.84 2.05
CA ALA A 96 6.32 10.54 1.01
C ALA A 96 7.82 10.51 1.31
N LEU A 97 8.62 10.28 0.28
CA LEU A 97 10.06 10.50 0.34
C LEU A 97 10.37 11.88 -0.26
N PRO A 98 11.33 12.63 0.31
CA PRO A 98 11.78 13.87 -0.29
C PRO A 98 12.37 13.56 -1.67
N VAL A 99 11.86 14.23 -2.71
CA VAL A 99 12.38 14.10 -4.07
C VAL A 99 13.10 15.39 -4.43
N GLU A 100 14.41 15.29 -4.63
CA GLU A 100 15.19 16.29 -5.37
C GLU A 100 15.34 15.76 -6.80
N GLY A 101 14.76 16.46 -7.78
CA GLY A 101 15.05 16.26 -9.20
C GLY A 101 14.48 14.98 -9.83
N THR A 102 13.76 15.18 -10.94
CA THR A 102 13.45 14.13 -11.93
C THR A 102 14.71 13.40 -12.38
N GLY A 103 14.63 12.07 -12.39
CA GLY A 103 15.62 11.21 -13.04
C GLY A 103 16.91 11.05 -12.24
N GLU A 104 16.97 10.00 -11.43
CA GLU A 104 18.04 9.00 -11.42
C GLU A 104 17.89 8.07 -10.22
N ASN A 105 18.28 6.81 -10.43
CA ASN A 105 18.00 5.66 -9.59
C ASN A 105 18.42 5.84 -8.12
N PHE A 106 17.45 5.96 -7.20
CA PHE A 106 17.71 5.71 -5.78
C PHE A 106 17.44 4.23 -5.52
N ILE A 107 18.37 3.39 -5.95
CA ILE A 107 18.51 2.07 -5.33
C ILE A 107 19.17 2.33 -3.97
N SER A 108 18.38 2.17 -2.90
CA SER A 108 18.94 2.02 -1.56
C SER A 108 19.83 0.79 -1.61
N LYS A 109 21.16 0.99 -1.59
CA LYS A 109 22.13 -0.09 -1.41
C LYS A 109 21.95 -0.67 -0.01
N TYR A 110 21.19 -1.75 0.09
CA TYR A 110 21.34 -2.76 1.13
C TYR A 110 21.46 -4.12 0.45
#